data_AF-A0A9Q0RDA8-F1
#
_entry.id   AF-A0A9Q0RDA8-F1
#
_cell.length_a   1.000
_cell.length_b   1.000
_cell.length_c   1.000
_cell.angle_alpha   90.00
_cell.angle_beta   90.00
_cell.angle_gamma   90.00
#
_symmetry.space_group_name_H-M   'P 1'
#
loop_
_entity.id
_entity.type
_entity.pdbx_description
1 polymer ?
#
loop_
_entity_poly.entity_id
_entity_poly.type
_entity_poly.pdbx_seq_one_letter_code
_entity_poly.pdbx_strand_id
1 'polypeptide(L)'
;MSQILETSNFLDELAKEFSINQDGANIQSISNLQEQIKEFNLQKENLIKQTITEITKQNEESKNSIKKKIQNLNEKLNQLQEQKKNQKNKSIEISEKIHQLKNHIKSLKQEKKQTEMQLAEIETRELDQIPKKKLIRSLYANISNIRFDLNSQNIEGVIIDKQNLQEFQFDPDSNSSFYITNKLWDLIDN
;
A
#
# COMPACT_ATOMS: atom_id res chain seq x y z
N MET A 1 60.66 -96.43 -64.98
CA MET A 1 60.77 -95.41 -63.92
C MET A 1 60.66 -93.98 -64.45
N SER A 2 61.12 -93.66 -65.67
CA SER A 2 61.06 -92.28 -66.22
C SER A 2 59.64 -91.71 -66.37
N GLN A 3 58.67 -92.49 -66.85
CA GLN A 3 57.29 -92.04 -67.08
C GLN A 3 56.48 -91.74 -65.80
N ILE A 4 56.88 -92.30 -64.65
CA ILE A 4 56.23 -92.05 -63.35
C ILE A 4 56.74 -90.72 -62.76
N LEU A 5 58.00 -90.37 -63.02
CA LEU A 5 58.56 -89.08 -62.60
C LEU A 5 57.97 -87.92 -63.42
N GLU A 6 57.75 -88.09 -64.73
CA GLU A 6 57.13 -87.07 -65.57
C GLU A 6 55.67 -86.82 -65.22
N THR A 7 54.90 -87.88 -64.92
CA THR A 7 53.50 -87.73 -64.48
C THR A 7 53.40 -87.12 -63.07
N SER A 8 54.33 -87.41 -62.17
CA SER A 8 54.44 -86.75 -60.86
C SER A 8 54.77 -85.27 -61.00
N ASN A 9 55.76 -84.90 -61.82
CA ASN A 9 56.14 -83.51 -62.04
C ASN A 9 55.01 -82.70 -62.69
N PHE A 10 54.30 -83.29 -63.65
CA PHE A 10 53.14 -82.66 -64.29
C PHE A 10 51.97 -82.46 -63.31
N LEU A 11 51.72 -83.43 -62.42
CA LEU A 11 50.70 -83.28 -61.37
C LEU A 11 51.07 -82.22 -60.33
N ASP A 12 52.35 -82.10 -59.96
CA ASP A 12 52.84 -81.04 -59.07
C ASP A 12 52.76 -79.65 -59.73
N GLU A 13 52.97 -79.58 -61.05
CA GLU A 13 52.84 -78.35 -61.83
C GLU A 13 51.37 -77.93 -61.98
N LEU A 14 50.47 -78.87 -62.26
CA LEU A 14 49.02 -78.65 -62.24
C LEU A 14 48.50 -78.26 -60.85
N ALA A 15 49.02 -78.87 -59.78
CA ALA A 15 48.65 -78.52 -58.41
C ALA A 15 49.11 -77.11 -58.01
N LYS A 16 50.28 -76.68 -58.51
CA LYS A 16 50.74 -75.29 -58.39
C LYS A 16 49.87 -74.33 -59.18
N GLU A 17 49.50 -74.66 -60.41
CA GLU A 17 48.63 -73.82 -61.24
C GLU A 17 47.22 -73.67 -60.64
N PHE A 18 46.66 -74.76 -60.10
CA PHE A 18 45.40 -74.72 -59.34
C PHE A 18 45.53 -73.94 -58.04
N SER A 19 46.65 -74.04 -57.30
CA SER A 19 46.89 -73.21 -56.11
C SER A 19 47.00 -71.73 -56.46
N ILE A 20 47.65 -71.38 -57.57
CA ILE A 20 47.75 -69.99 -58.07
C ILE A 20 46.37 -69.44 -58.44
N ASN A 21 45.50 -70.25 -59.08
CA ASN A 21 44.12 -69.86 -59.36
C ASN A 21 43.27 -69.72 -58.10
N GLN A 22 43.48 -70.58 -57.09
CA GLN A 22 42.80 -70.51 -55.81
C GLN A 22 43.25 -69.29 -54.99
N ASP A 23 44.55 -68.96 -55.04
CA ASP A 23 45.13 -67.74 -54.47
C ASP A 23 44.60 -66.50 -55.19
N GLY A 24 44.46 -66.52 -56.52
CA GLY A 24 43.81 -65.46 -57.29
C GLY A 24 42.37 -65.22 -56.85
N ALA A 25 41.59 -66.29 -56.68
CA ALA A 25 40.22 -66.20 -56.16
C ALA A 25 40.17 -65.70 -54.70
N ASN A 26 41.11 -66.11 -53.85
CA ASN A 26 41.25 -65.63 -52.49
C ASN A 26 41.62 -64.14 -52.44
N ILE A 27 42.54 -63.67 -53.29
CA ILE A 27 42.92 -62.26 -53.43
C ILE A 27 41.73 -61.42 -53.90
N GLN A 28 40.97 -61.89 -54.88
CA GLN A 28 39.75 -61.22 -55.34
C GLN A 28 38.73 -61.09 -54.20
N SER A 29 38.56 -62.16 -53.40
CA SER A 29 37.67 -62.18 -52.25
C SER A 29 38.11 -61.22 -51.14
N ILE A 30 39.42 -61.17 -50.86
CA ILE A 30 40.02 -60.23 -49.90
C ILE A 30 39.87 -58.78 -50.38
N SER A 31 40.05 -58.52 -51.68
CA SER A 31 39.86 -57.19 -52.27
C SER A 31 38.41 -56.71 -52.12
N ASN A 32 37.43 -57.58 -52.44
CA ASN A 32 36.02 -57.27 -52.27
C ASN A 32 35.67 -57.02 -50.80
N LEU A 33 36.20 -57.83 -49.87
CA LEU A 33 36.02 -57.61 -48.43
C LEU A 33 36.65 -56.30 -47.96
N GLN A 34 37.83 -55.93 -48.47
CA GLN A 34 38.46 -54.65 -48.15
C GLN A 34 37.63 -53.45 -48.63
N GLU A 35 37.03 -53.56 -49.81
CA GLU A 35 36.16 -52.53 -50.37
C GLU A 35 34.88 -52.37 -49.55
N GLN A 36 34.26 -53.49 -49.16
CA GLN A 36 33.11 -53.50 -48.24
C GLN A 36 33.44 -52.92 -46.86
N ILE A 37 34.62 -53.23 -46.30
CA ILE A 37 35.07 -52.65 -45.02
C ILE A 37 35.26 -51.14 -45.14
N LYS A 38 35.81 -50.66 -46.26
CA LYS A 38 35.97 -49.22 -46.51
C LYS A 38 34.62 -48.52 -46.62
N GLU A 39 33.69 -49.05 -47.40
CA GLU A 39 32.33 -48.49 -47.49
C GLU A 39 31.62 -48.51 -46.14
N PHE A 40 31.72 -49.61 -45.39
CA PHE A 40 31.10 -49.71 -44.07
C PHE A 40 31.68 -48.70 -43.07
N ASN A 41 33.00 -48.50 -43.08
CA ASN A 41 33.65 -47.48 -42.25
C ASN A 41 33.22 -46.07 -42.66
N LEU A 42 33.13 -45.78 -43.96
CA LEU A 42 32.67 -44.48 -44.45
C LEU A 42 31.21 -44.20 -44.04
N GLN A 43 30.34 -45.20 -44.15
CA GLN A 43 28.95 -45.10 -43.68
C GLN A 43 28.87 -44.87 -42.17
N LYS A 44 29.66 -45.61 -41.38
CA LYS A 44 29.75 -45.40 -39.93
C LYS A 44 30.23 -44.00 -39.58
N GLU A 45 31.28 -43.50 -40.24
CA GLU A 45 31.77 -42.14 -40.01
C GLU A 45 30.69 -41.09 -40.33
N ASN A 46 29.96 -41.26 -41.43
CA ASN A 46 28.88 -40.35 -41.80
C ASN A 46 27.74 -40.38 -40.79
N LEU A 47 27.32 -41.56 -40.33
CA LEU A 47 26.30 -41.71 -39.29
C LEU A 47 26.74 -41.07 -37.96
N ILE A 48 27.99 -41.25 -37.57
CA ILE A 48 28.55 -40.64 -36.36
C ILE A 48 28.57 -39.11 -36.51
N LYS A 49 29.01 -38.58 -37.65
CA LYS A 49 29.00 -37.13 -37.93
C LYS A 49 27.58 -36.56 -37.86
N GLN A 50 26.61 -37.23 -38.49
CA GLN A 50 25.20 -36.82 -38.44
C GLN A 50 24.68 -36.81 -37.00
N THR A 51 24.92 -37.89 -36.25
CA THR A 51 24.50 -38.01 -34.84
C THR A 51 25.12 -36.91 -33.98
N ILE A 52 26.42 -36.62 -34.14
CA ILE A 52 27.10 -35.54 -33.42
C ILE A 52 26.47 -34.20 -33.77
N THR A 53 26.23 -33.91 -35.05
CA THR A 53 25.60 -32.64 -35.46
C THR A 53 24.20 -32.47 -34.87
N GLU A 54 23.41 -33.54 -34.82
CA GLU A 54 22.06 -33.51 -34.30
C GLU A 54 22.04 -33.33 -32.78
N ILE A 55 22.88 -34.07 -32.05
CA ILE A 55 23.05 -33.89 -30.60
C ILE A 55 23.54 -32.48 -30.28
N THR A 56 24.50 -31.96 -31.06
CA THR A 56 25.03 -30.60 -30.87
C THR A 56 23.91 -29.56 -31.05
N LYS A 57 23.10 -29.70 -32.09
CA LYS A 57 21.95 -28.84 -32.36
C LYS A 57 20.91 -28.90 -31.23
N GLN A 58 20.53 -30.10 -30.79
CA GLN A 58 19.59 -30.27 -29.67
C GLN A 58 20.11 -29.64 -28.36
N ASN A 59 21.43 -29.73 -28.14
CA ASN A 59 22.07 -29.15 -26.97
C ASN A 59 22.08 -27.61 -27.02
N GLU A 60 22.33 -27.01 -28.20
CA GLU A 60 22.21 -25.57 -28.40
C GLU A 60 20.77 -25.07 -28.23
N GLU A 61 19.79 -25.76 -28.80
CA GLU A 61 18.38 -25.44 -28.64
C GLU A 61 17.94 -25.50 -27.17
N SER A 62 18.38 -26.54 -26.44
CA SER A 62 18.13 -26.70 -25.01
C SER A 62 18.77 -25.58 -24.19
N LYS A 63 20.04 -25.24 -24.46
CA LYS A 63 20.73 -24.10 -23.81
C LYS A 63 20.00 -22.78 -24.05
N ASN A 64 19.56 -22.52 -25.28
CA ASN A 64 18.83 -21.31 -25.62
C ASN A 64 17.46 -21.24 -24.93
N SER A 65 16.74 -22.36 -24.86
CA SER A 65 15.48 -22.47 -24.13
C SER A 65 15.65 -22.19 -22.64
N ILE A 66 16.69 -22.77 -22.01
CA ILE A 66 17.02 -22.53 -20.61
C ILE A 66 17.38 -21.06 -20.38
N LYS A 67 18.20 -20.47 -21.25
CA LYS A 67 18.60 -19.05 -21.14
C LYS A 67 17.38 -18.12 -21.20
N LYS A 68 16.45 -18.36 -22.12
CA LYS A 68 15.17 -17.61 -22.20
C LYS A 68 14.32 -17.78 -20.94
N LYS A 69 14.21 -19.00 -20.41
CA LYS A 69 13.49 -19.24 -19.15
C LYS A 69 14.11 -18.50 -17.96
N ILE A 70 15.44 -18.53 -17.83
CA ILE A 70 16.16 -17.81 -16.78
C ILE A 70 15.92 -16.31 -16.90
N GLN A 71 15.98 -15.76 -18.11
CA GLN A 71 15.71 -14.34 -18.35
C GLN A 71 14.28 -13.95 -17.93
N ASN A 72 13.27 -14.70 -18.37
CA ASN A 72 11.88 -14.46 -17.98
C ASN A 72 11.66 -14.58 -16.46
N LEU A 73 12.31 -15.55 -15.82
CA LEU A 73 12.24 -15.72 -14.36
C LEU A 73 12.88 -14.55 -13.63
N ASN A 74 14.02 -14.05 -14.10
CA ASN A 74 14.68 -12.88 -13.53
C ASN A 74 13.83 -11.62 -13.69
N GLU A 75 13.22 -11.41 -14.85
CA GLU A 75 12.30 -10.29 -15.07
C GLU A 75 11.09 -10.37 -14.12
N LYS A 76 10.49 -11.54 -13.96
CA LYS A 76 9.38 -11.77 -13.04
C LYS A 76 9.80 -11.59 -11.57
N LEU A 77 11.01 -12.01 -11.21
CA LEU A 77 11.56 -11.83 -9.87
C LEU A 77 11.77 -10.36 -9.56
N ASN A 78 12.31 -9.58 -10.50
CA ASN A 78 12.47 -8.13 -10.35
C ASN A 78 11.12 -7.43 -10.19
N GLN A 79 10.12 -7.78 -11.00
CA GLN A 79 8.76 -7.25 -10.86
C GLN A 79 8.16 -7.56 -9.48
N LEU A 80 8.32 -8.80 -8.99
CA LEU A 80 7.84 -9.19 -7.67
C LEU A 80 8.57 -8.45 -6.54
N GLN A 81 9.88 -8.23 -6.67
CA GLN A 81 10.65 -7.45 -5.71
C GLN A 81 10.19 -5.98 -5.66
N GLU A 82 9.92 -5.39 -6.82
CA GLU A 82 9.40 -4.03 -6.91
C GLU A 82 7.99 -3.93 -6.30
N GLN A 83 7.10 -4.87 -6.62
CA GLN A 83 5.77 -4.96 -6.01
C GLN A 83 5.86 -5.10 -4.49
N LYS A 84 6.75 -5.96 -3.99
CA LYS A 84 6.99 -6.13 -2.54
C LYS A 84 7.46 -4.83 -1.90
N LYS A 85 8.39 -4.11 -2.53
CA LYS A 85 8.88 -2.81 -2.04
C LYS A 85 7.75 -1.78 -2.00
N ASN A 86 6.96 -1.68 -3.06
CA ASN A 86 5.83 -0.76 -3.15
C ASN A 86 4.74 -1.07 -2.12
N GLN A 87 4.40 -2.34 -1.92
CA GLN A 87 3.45 -2.75 -0.88
C GLN A 87 3.97 -2.47 0.53
N LYS A 88 5.28 -2.69 0.78
CA LYS A 88 5.89 -2.37 2.07
C LYS A 88 5.82 -0.86 2.37
N ASN A 89 6.11 -0.02 1.38
CA ASN A 89 6.01 1.44 1.53
C ASN A 89 4.57 1.87 1.81
N LYS A 90 3.58 1.34 1.06
CA LYS A 90 2.15 1.60 1.32
C LYS A 90 1.73 1.17 2.71
N SER A 91 2.23 0.04 3.21
CA SER A 91 1.93 -0.44 4.56
C SER A 91 2.47 0.51 5.63
N ILE A 92 3.69 1.04 5.44
CA ILE A 92 4.28 2.04 6.33
C ILE A 92 3.45 3.33 6.32
N GLU A 93 3.10 3.87 5.15
CA GLU A 93 2.27 5.07 5.02
C GLU A 93 0.89 4.90 5.69
N ILE A 94 0.25 3.74 5.51
CA ILE A 94 -1.03 3.44 6.16
C ILE A 94 -0.87 3.37 7.68
N SER A 95 0.20 2.75 8.17
CA SER A 95 0.51 2.68 9.60
C SER A 95 0.69 4.08 10.21
N GLU A 96 1.42 4.95 9.53
CA GLU A 96 1.62 6.34 9.94
C GLU A 96 0.30 7.12 9.95
N LYS A 97 -0.53 6.98 8.91
CA LYS A 97 -1.88 7.58 8.87
C LYS A 97 -2.77 7.09 10.01
N ILE A 98 -2.74 5.78 10.33
CA ILE A 98 -3.48 5.22 11.46
C ILE A 98 -2.99 5.85 12.77
N HIS A 99 -1.68 6.00 12.94
CA HIS A 99 -1.11 6.62 14.14
C HIS A 99 -1.55 8.09 14.27
N GLN A 100 -1.48 8.87 13.19
CA GLN A 100 -1.94 10.25 13.15
C GLN A 100 -3.44 10.36 13.47
N LEU A 101 -4.27 9.52 12.86
CA LEU A 101 -5.72 9.50 13.13
C LEU A 101 -6.03 9.13 14.58
N LYS A 102 -5.31 8.18 15.17
CA LYS A 102 -5.46 7.84 16.59
C LYS A 102 -5.14 9.04 17.49
N ASN A 103 -4.07 9.78 17.19
CA ASN A 103 -3.70 10.98 17.94
C ASN A 103 -4.75 12.08 17.78
N HIS A 104 -5.29 12.27 16.57
CA HIS A 104 -6.36 13.23 16.31
C HIS A 104 -7.66 12.87 17.04
N ILE A 105 -8.04 11.58 17.06
CA ILE A 105 -9.20 11.12 17.85
C ILE A 105 -8.97 11.40 19.35
N LYS A 106 -7.74 11.21 19.84
CA LYS A 106 -7.42 11.49 21.24
C LYS A 106 -7.53 12.99 21.55
N SER A 107 -7.05 13.87 20.67
CA SER A 107 -7.19 15.32 20.85
C SER A 107 -8.66 15.75 20.83
N LEU A 108 -9.45 15.26 19.87
CA LEU A 108 -10.87 15.56 19.78
C LEU A 108 -11.65 15.08 21.02
N LYS A 109 -11.30 13.92 21.59
CA LYS A 109 -11.90 13.45 22.84
C LYS A 109 -11.57 14.36 24.02
N GLN A 110 -10.34 14.88 24.07
CA GLN A 110 -9.93 15.82 25.11
C GLN A 110 -10.66 17.16 24.96
N GLU A 111 -10.75 17.67 23.74
CA GLU A 111 -11.49 18.90 23.43
C GLU A 111 -12.96 18.76 23.77
N LYS A 112 -13.62 17.67 23.35
CA LYS A 112 -14.99 17.35 23.74
C LYS A 112 -15.18 17.40 25.26
N LYS A 113 -14.29 16.76 26.02
CA LYS A 113 -14.36 16.76 27.48
C LYS A 113 -14.20 18.17 28.06
N GLN A 114 -13.32 18.99 27.49
CA GLN A 114 -13.15 20.39 27.93
C GLN A 114 -14.41 21.21 27.65
N THR A 115 -15.01 21.07 26.47
CA THR A 115 -16.26 21.75 26.12
C THR A 115 -17.41 21.30 27.02
N GLU A 116 -17.54 20.00 27.31
CA GLU A 116 -18.56 19.47 28.24
C GLU A 116 -18.37 20.05 29.66
N MET A 117 -17.13 20.17 30.13
CA MET A 117 -16.85 20.80 31.42
C MET A 117 -17.22 22.29 31.44
N GLN A 118 -16.89 23.03 30.38
CA GLN A 118 -17.26 24.45 30.26
C GLN A 118 -18.78 24.64 30.22
N LEU A 119 -19.49 23.77 29.51
CA LEU A 119 -20.95 23.80 29.43
C LEU A 119 -21.57 23.56 30.81
N ALA A 120 -21.11 22.55 31.55
CA ALA A 120 -21.56 22.30 32.92
C ALA A 120 -21.25 23.48 33.88
N GLU A 121 -20.10 24.14 33.71
CA GLU A 121 -19.76 25.34 34.48
C GLU A 121 -20.69 26.52 34.18
N ILE A 122 -21.08 26.71 32.92
CA ILE A 122 -22.04 27.75 32.53
C ILE A 122 -23.42 27.42 33.11
N GLU A 123 -23.90 26.19 32.97
CA GLU A 123 -25.20 25.76 33.49
C GLU A 123 -25.29 25.96 35.01
N THR A 124 -24.24 25.56 35.75
CA THR A 124 -24.19 25.76 37.21
C THR A 124 -24.17 27.24 37.60
N ARG A 125 -23.42 28.08 36.87
CA ARG A 125 -23.43 29.53 37.08
C ARG A 125 -24.80 30.13 36.77
N GLU A 126 -25.48 29.70 35.72
CA GLU A 126 -26.82 30.19 35.38
C GLU A 126 -27.85 29.79 36.44
N LEU A 127 -27.82 28.55 36.92
CA LEU A 127 -28.69 28.06 38.00
C LEU A 127 -28.54 28.86 39.29
N ASP A 128 -27.32 29.31 39.62
CA ASP A 128 -27.09 30.08 40.85
C ASP A 128 -27.30 31.59 40.67
N GLN A 129 -26.92 32.16 39.53
CA GLN A 129 -26.95 33.60 39.32
C GLN A 129 -28.31 34.12 38.90
N ILE A 130 -29.10 33.36 38.12
CA ILE A 130 -30.42 33.83 37.66
C ILE A 130 -31.38 34.02 38.84
N PRO A 131 -31.52 33.06 39.80
CA PRO A 131 -32.36 33.27 40.98
C PRO A 131 -31.86 34.41 41.86
N LYS A 132 -30.55 34.54 42.05
CA LYS A 132 -29.96 35.66 42.82
C LYS A 132 -30.26 37.02 42.18
N LYS A 133 -30.08 37.15 40.86
CA LYS A 133 -30.41 38.38 40.12
C LYS A 133 -31.90 38.68 40.17
N LYS A 134 -32.76 37.66 40.04
CA LYS A 134 -34.21 37.81 40.17
C LYS A 134 -34.60 38.25 41.58
N LEU A 135 -34.02 37.64 42.62
CA LEU A 135 -34.24 38.01 44.01
C LEU A 135 -33.81 39.45 44.28
N ILE A 136 -32.60 39.85 43.87
CA ILE A 136 -32.10 41.22 44.03
C ILE A 136 -33.02 42.21 43.32
N ARG A 137 -33.44 41.93 42.08
CA ARG A 137 -34.42 42.76 41.36
C ARG A 137 -35.74 42.87 42.12
N SER A 138 -36.26 41.76 42.64
CA SER A 138 -37.48 41.77 43.46
C SER A 138 -37.29 42.54 44.77
N LEU A 139 -36.14 42.45 45.44
CA LEU A 139 -35.83 43.21 46.64
C LEU A 139 -35.80 44.71 46.34
N TYR A 140 -35.12 45.13 45.28
CA TYR A 140 -35.12 46.53 44.86
C TYR A 140 -36.54 47.03 44.54
N ALA A 141 -37.32 46.25 43.79
CA ALA A 141 -38.70 46.62 43.46
C ALA A 141 -39.59 46.69 44.71
N ASN A 142 -39.42 45.79 45.69
CA ASN A 142 -40.22 45.77 46.91
C ASN A 142 -39.82 46.83 47.94
N ILE A 143 -38.53 47.17 48.03
CA ILE A 143 -38.03 48.16 48.98
C ILE A 143 -38.33 49.58 48.48
N SER A 144 -38.08 49.82 47.19
CA SER A 144 -38.25 51.16 46.61
C SER A 144 -39.66 51.43 46.09
N ASN A 145 -40.45 50.38 45.81
CA ASN A 145 -41.71 50.48 45.07
C ASN A 145 -41.61 51.24 43.74
N ILE A 146 -40.40 51.35 43.19
CA ILE A 146 -40.14 52.00 41.90
C ILE A 146 -40.33 50.99 40.77
N ARG A 147 -41.08 51.40 39.75
CA ARG A 147 -41.18 50.73 38.46
C ARG A 147 -40.61 51.64 37.38
N PHE A 148 -39.42 51.30 36.91
CA PHE A 148 -38.79 51.99 35.78
C PHE A 148 -39.45 51.58 34.47
N ASP A 149 -39.63 52.53 33.56
CA ASP A 149 -39.90 52.23 32.16
C ASP A 149 -38.57 51.87 31.48
N LEU A 150 -38.50 50.67 30.91
CA LEU A 150 -37.30 50.14 30.28
C LEU A 150 -37.20 50.52 28.80
N ASN A 151 -38.22 51.18 28.24
CA ASN A 151 -38.27 51.55 26.83
C ASN A 151 -37.82 53.00 26.57
N SER A 152 -37.61 53.78 27.62
CA SER A 152 -37.17 55.17 27.51
C SER A 152 -35.66 55.30 27.47
N GLN A 153 -35.20 56.34 26.78
CA GLN A 153 -33.80 56.75 26.78
C GLN A 153 -33.44 57.53 28.07
N ASN A 154 -34.45 58.04 28.78
CA ASN A 154 -34.31 58.75 30.06
C ASN A 154 -34.62 57.83 31.25
N ILE A 155 -34.18 58.22 32.45
CA ILE A 155 -34.53 57.51 33.69
C ILE A 155 -35.93 57.95 34.09
N GLU A 156 -36.93 57.23 33.61
CA GLU A 156 -38.33 57.49 33.91
C GLU A 156 -39.04 56.27 34.49
N GLY A 157 -40.10 56.53 35.23
CA GLY A 157 -40.82 55.48 35.92
C GLY A 157 -41.81 56.04 36.93
N VAL A 158 -42.30 55.12 37.75
CA VAL A 158 -43.39 55.39 38.68
C VAL A 158 -43.07 54.82 40.05
N ILE A 159 -43.30 55.61 41.09
CA ILE A 159 -43.19 55.19 42.50
C ILE A 159 -44.60 54.97 43.03
N ILE A 160 -44.85 53.77 43.55
CA ILE A 160 -46.14 53.37 44.10
C ILE A 160 -46.06 53.44 45.63
N ASP A 161 -46.59 54.51 46.22
CA ASP A 161 -46.82 54.57 47.66
C ASP A 161 -48.24 54.07 48.00
N LYS A 162 -48.53 53.79 49.27
CA LYS A 162 -49.73 53.14 49.80
C LYS A 162 -51.05 53.73 49.27
N GLN A 163 -51.08 54.98 48.82
CA GLN A 163 -52.26 55.62 48.22
C GLN A 163 -51.98 56.56 47.03
N ASN A 164 -50.72 56.78 46.63
CA ASN A 164 -50.35 57.74 45.59
C ASN A 164 -49.42 57.14 44.54
N LEU A 165 -49.67 57.49 43.28
CA LEU A 165 -48.83 57.16 42.13
C LEU A 165 -48.03 58.41 41.75
N GLN A 166 -46.72 58.39 41.91
CA GLN A 166 -45.85 59.51 41.52
C GLN A 166 -44.98 59.13 40.33
N GLU A 167 -45.15 59.84 39.22
CA GLU A 167 -44.31 59.68 38.03
C GLU A 167 -43.06 60.56 38.14
N PHE A 168 -41.91 60.04 37.72
CA PHE A 168 -40.67 60.80 37.62
C PHE A 168 -40.04 60.63 36.25
N GLN A 169 -39.33 61.65 35.81
CA GLN A 169 -38.51 61.61 34.60
C GLN A 169 -37.24 62.42 34.86
N PHE A 170 -36.09 61.77 34.74
CA PHE A 170 -34.79 62.40 34.84
C PHE A 170 -34.01 62.18 33.55
N ASP A 171 -33.48 63.27 33.02
CA ASP A 171 -32.51 63.24 31.93
C ASP A 171 -31.11 62.96 32.50
N PRO A 172 -30.45 61.85 32.13
CA PRO A 172 -29.12 61.48 32.59
C PRO A 172 -28.01 62.45 32.14
N ASP A 173 -28.22 63.18 31.04
CA ASP A 173 -27.21 64.11 30.50
C ASP A 173 -27.25 65.46 31.21
N SER A 174 -28.43 65.83 31.73
CA SER A 174 -28.67 67.11 32.42
C SER A 174 -28.46 67.03 33.93
N ASN A 175 -28.50 65.84 34.54
CA ASN A 175 -28.46 65.67 36.00
C ASN A 175 -27.35 64.71 36.43
N SER A 176 -26.65 65.03 37.53
CA SER A 176 -25.65 64.11 38.07
C SER A 176 -26.30 62.88 38.72
N SER A 177 -25.61 61.74 38.68
CA SER A 177 -26.08 60.48 39.30
C SER A 177 -26.38 60.64 40.79
N PHE A 178 -25.61 61.47 41.50
CA PHE A 178 -25.84 61.80 42.91
C PHE A 178 -27.16 62.58 43.12
N TYR A 179 -27.44 63.57 42.27
CA TYR A 179 -28.68 64.34 42.33
C TYR A 179 -29.91 63.48 42.07
N ILE A 180 -29.88 62.65 41.02
CA ILE A 180 -30.97 61.73 40.67
C ILE A 180 -31.22 60.73 41.81
N THR A 181 -30.15 60.16 42.39
CA THR A 181 -30.28 59.17 43.46
C THR A 181 -30.92 59.76 44.72
N ASN A 182 -30.47 60.94 45.17
CA ASN A 182 -31.06 61.59 46.34
C ASN A 182 -32.52 61.99 46.08
N LYS A 183 -32.85 62.46 44.88
CA LYS A 183 -34.23 62.77 44.51
C LYS A 183 -35.13 61.56 44.49
N LEU A 184 -34.64 60.40 44.03
CA LEU A 184 -35.39 59.15 44.11
C LEU A 184 -35.62 58.71 45.55
N TRP A 185 -34.61 58.82 46.43
CA TRP A 185 -34.79 58.52 47.86
C TRP A 185 -35.76 59.48 48.56
N ASP A 186 -35.68 60.79 48.27
CA ASP A 186 -36.64 61.80 48.77
C ASP A 186 -38.10 61.43 48.44
N LEU A 187 -38.33 60.78 47.28
CA LEU A 187 -39.66 60.37 46.83
C LEU A 187 -40.13 59.02 47.40
N ILE A 188 -39.22 58.21 47.95
CA ILE A 188 -39.55 56.93 48.60
C ILE A 188 -39.83 57.13 50.11
N ASP A 189 -39.12 58.05 50.76
CA ASP A 189 -39.20 58.29 52.22
C ASP A 189 -40.34 59.24 52.65
N ASN A 190 -41.07 59.85 51.70
CA ASN A 190 -42.25 60.69 51.95
C ASN A 190 -43.56 59.92 51.76
#